data_AF-A0A2S9FN05-F1
#
_entry.id   AF-A0A2S9FN05-F1
#
_cell.length_a   1.000
_cell.length_b   1.000
_cell.length_c   1.000
_cell.angle_alpha   90.00
_cell.angle_beta   90.00
_cell.angle_gamma   90.00
#
_symmetry.space_group_name_H-M   'P 1'
#
loop_
_entity.id
_entity.type
_entity.pdbx_description
1 polymer ?
#
loop_
_entity_poly.entity_id
_entity_poly.type
_entity_poly.pdbx_seq_one_letter_code
_entity_poly.pdbx_strand_id
1 'polypeptide(L)' 'VFRGALDAGARRITEKMKVAAAEAIFSVVGDDLAVDHIVPSALDPRVGPAVAAAVAAASKD' A
#
# COMPACT_ATOMS: atom_id res chain seq x y z
N VAL A 1 -0.25 2.97 -4.78
CA VAL A 1 0.71 2.27 -5.68
C VAL A 1 1.50 3.24 -6.54
N PHE A 2 0.87 3.92 -7.50
CA PHE A 2 1.58 4.76 -8.47
C PHE A 2 2.49 5.82 -7.84
N ARG A 3 2.04 6.54 -6.82
CA ARG A 3 2.86 7.54 -6.13
C ARG A 3 4.19 6.96 -5.65
N GLY A 4 4.16 5.85 -4.91
CA GLY A 4 5.37 5.18 -4.42
C GLY A 4 6.28 4.68 -5.53
N ALA A 5 5.71 4.13 -6.61
CA ALA A 5 6.48 3.68 -7.76
C ALA A 5 7.15 4.86 -8.49
N LEU A 6 6.45 5.99 -8.64
CA LEU A 6 7.00 7.21 -9.23
C LEU A 6 8.09 7.82 -8.35
N ASP A 7 7.86 7.93 -7.04
CA ASP A 7 8.82 8.45 -6.08
C ASP A 7 10.12 7.61 -6.06
N ALA A 8 10.03 6.31 -6.31
CA ALA A 8 11.17 5.40 -6.40
C ALA A 8 11.80 5.31 -7.80
N GLY A 9 11.27 6.00 -8.81
CA GLY A 9 11.78 5.92 -10.19
C GLY A 9 11.58 4.55 -10.85
N ALA A 10 10.57 3.79 -10.43
CA ALA A 10 10.30 2.45 -10.94
C ALA A 10 9.91 2.47 -12.42
N ARG A 11 10.52 1.59 -13.22
CA ARG A 11 10.21 1.44 -14.66
C ARG A 11 8.99 0.56 -14.94
N ARG A 12 8.58 -0.24 -13.96
CA ARG A 12 7.42 -1.15 -14.03
C ARG A 12 6.89 -1.40 -12.63
N ILE A 13 5.61 -1.74 -12.52
CA ILE A 13 5.03 -2.25 -11.27
C ILE A 13 5.29 -3.76 -11.19
N THR A 14 6.03 -4.18 -10.17
CA THR A 14 6.37 -5.60 -9.95
C THR A 14 5.32 -6.30 -9.08
N GLU A 15 5.31 -7.64 -9.06
CA GLU A 15 4.46 -8.39 -8.12
C GLU A 15 4.82 -8.09 -6.66
N LYS A 16 6.11 -7.92 -6.33
CA LYS A 16 6.55 -7.49 -4.99
C LYS A 16 5.88 -6.19 -4.56
N MET A 17 5.81 -5.19 -5.45
CA MET A 17 5.12 -3.93 -5.16
C MET A 17 3.62 -4.11 -4.91
N LYS A 18 2.96 -5.03 -5.64
CA LYS A 18 1.53 -5.30 -5.44
C LYS A 18 1.28 -5.96 -4.09
N VAL A 19 2.11 -6.92 -3.71
CA VAL A 19 2.03 -7.58 -2.40
C VAL A 19 2.28 -6.55 -1.29
N ALA A 20 3.33 -5.74 -1.39
CA ALA A 20 3.62 -4.69 -0.42
C ALA A 20 2.49 -3.66 -0.30
N ALA A 21 1.82 -3.33 -1.41
CA ALA A 21 0.65 -2.47 -1.39
C ALA A 21 -0.52 -3.11 -0.65
N ALA A 22 -0.79 -4.40 -0.86
CA ALA A 22 -1.86 -5.13 -0.19
C ALA A 22 -1.60 -5.23 1.33
N GLU A 23 -0.37 -5.55 1.72
CA GLU A 23 0.05 -5.58 3.13
C GLU A 23 -0.08 -4.20 3.79
N ALA A 24 0.27 -3.13 3.08
CA ALA A 24 0.11 -1.76 3.57
C ALA A 24 -1.36 -1.33 3.69
N ILE A 25 -2.25 -1.82 2.83
CA ILE A 25 -3.70 -1.58 2.98
C ILE A 25 -4.22 -2.32 4.22
N PHE A 26 -3.82 -3.57 4.39
CA PHE A 26 -4.22 -4.40 5.53
C PHE A 26 -3.74 -3.79 6.87
N SER A 27 -2.51 -3.30 6.93
CA SER A 27 -1.97 -2.69 8.15
C SER A 27 -2.66 -1.40 8.57
N VAL A 28 -3.37 -0.71 7.67
CA VAL A 28 -4.17 0.49 7.99
C VAL A 28 -5.44 0.13 8.74
N VAL A 29 -6.02 -1.06 8.49
CA VAL A 29 -7.15 -1.58 9.28
C VAL A 29 -6.67 -1.92 10.69
N GLY A 30 -5.57 -2.68 10.79
CA GLY A 30 -5.01 -3.10 12.06
C GLY A 30 -6.03 -3.84 12.93
N ASP A 31 -6.25 -3.32 14.14
CA ASP A 31 -7.13 -3.92 15.14
C ASP A 31 -8.62 -3.64 14.90
N ASP A 32 -8.97 -2.75 13.96
CA ASP A 32 -10.37 -2.42 13.61
C ASP A 32 -11.01 -3.46 12.67
N LEU A 33 -10.38 -4.63 12.51
CA LEU A 33 -10.81 -5.70 11.63
C LEU A 33 -12.14 -6.31 12.11
N ALA A 34 -13.14 -6.28 11.24
CA ALA A 34 -14.45 -6.88 11.50
C ALA A 34 -15.00 -7.58 10.26
N VAL A 35 -16.05 -8.38 10.43
CA VAL A 35 -16.72 -9.12 9.34
C VAL A 35 -17.21 -8.18 8.23
N ASP A 36 -17.66 -6.98 8.60
CA ASP A 36 -18.11 -5.92 7.72
C ASP A 36 -17.03 -4.85 7.44
N HIS A 37 -15.83 -5.02 7.98
CA HIS A 37 -14.71 -4.07 7.85
C HIS A 37 -13.38 -4.81 7.64
N ILE A 38 -13.25 -5.43 6.47
CA ILE A 38 -12.08 -6.23 6.07
C ILE A 38 -10.99 -5.42 5.34
N VAL A 39 -11.30 -4.19 4.94
CA VAL A 39 -10.44 -3.28 4.16
C VAL A 39 -10.79 -1.85 4.58
N PRO A 40 -9.82 -0.92 4.67
CA PRO A 40 -10.15 0.44 5.09
C PRO A 40 -10.93 1.15 3.98
N SER A 41 -11.58 2.25 4.34
CA SER A 41 -12.20 3.13 3.34
C SER A 41 -11.19 3.55 2.27
N ALA A 42 -11.62 3.56 1.00
CA ALA A 42 -10.80 4.06 -0.11
C ALA A 42 -10.43 5.56 0.04
N LEU A 43 -11.16 6.30 0.89
CA LEU A 43 -10.92 7.70 1.21
C LEU A 43 -10.19 7.89 2.55
N ASP A 44 -9.79 6.83 3.23
CA ASP A 44 -8.99 6.95 4.45
C ASP A 44 -7.65 7.63 4.11
N PRO A 45 -7.36 8.81 4.69
CA PRO A 45 -6.17 9.59 4.34
C PRO A 45 -4.86 8.89 4.71
N ARG A 46 -4.90 7.84 5.55
CA ARG A 46 -3.74 7.03 5.94
C ARG A 46 -3.31 6.05 4.86
N VAL A 47 -4.23 5.58 4.01
CA VAL A 47 -3.97 4.54 2.99
C VAL A 47 -2.98 5.03 1.94
N GLY A 48 -3.19 6.23 1.39
CA GLY A 48 -2.35 6.78 0.33
C GLY A 48 -0.86 6.84 0.70
N PRO A 49 -0.50 7.51 1.82
CA PRO A 49 0.87 7.57 2.31
C PRO A 49 1.47 6.20 2.65
N ALA A 50 0.72 5.33 3.35
CA ALA A 50 1.21 4.01 3.74
C ALA A 50 1.55 3.15 2.53
N VAL A 51 0.65 3.08 1.55
CA VAL A 51 0.86 2.31 0.31
C VAL A 51 2.00 2.90 -0.52
N ALA A 52 2.12 4.23 -0.60
CA ALA A 52 3.21 4.85 -1.33
C ALA A 52 4.58 4.51 -0.72
N ALA A 53 4.71 4.60 0.61
CA ALA A 53 5.94 4.25 1.31
C ALA A 53 6.33 2.77 1.12
N ALA A 54 5.38 1.85 1.30
CA ALA A 54 5.63 0.41 1.14
C ALA A 54 6.04 0.05 -0.29
N VAL A 55 5.36 0.61 -1.30
CA VAL A 55 5.69 0.38 -2.71
C VAL A 55 7.06 0.94 -3.07
N ALA A 56 7.41 2.13 -2.56
CA ALA A 56 8.72 2.72 -2.80
C ALA A 56 9.85 1.89 -2.18
N ALA A 57 9.63 1.33 -0.98
CA ALA A 57 10.57 0.41 -0.34
C ALA A 57 10.75 -0.88 -1.16
N ALA A 58 9.65 -1.52 -1.57
CA ALA A 58 9.65 -2.73 -2.39
C ALA A 58 10.21 -2.54 -3.80
N SER A 59 10.49 -1.29 -4.23
CA SER A 59 11.14 -0.97 -5.50
C SER A 59 12.67 -1.09 -5.46
N LYS A 60 13.27 -1.08 -4.26
CA LYS A 60 14.73 -1.10 -4.07
C LYS A 60 15.30 -2.51 -3.95
N ASP A 61 14.43 -3.51 -3.80
CA ASP A 61 14.71 -4.96 -3.69
C ASP A 61 14.40 -5.75 -4.97
#